data_AF-A0A2G7GT73-F1
#
_entry.id   AF-A0A2G7GT73-F1
#
_cell.length_a   1.000
_cell.length_b   1.000
_cell.length_c   1.000
_cell.angle_alpha   90.00
_cell.angle_beta   90.00
_cell.angle_gamma   90.00
#
_symmetry.space_group_name_H-M   'P 1'
#
loop_
_entity.id
_entity.type
_entity.pdbx_description
1 polymer ?
#
loop_
_entity_poly.entity_id
_entity_poly.type
_entity_poly.pdbx_seq_one_letter_code
_entity_poly.pdbx_strand_id
1 'polypeptide(L)'
;MLSLILFSRKFKVKLWFLLDQVALVVPLAGTFIRLGNLMNSEIIGKPADVSWAFVFRDDNIPRHPALYEAIAYLLIFGFVYLMMKTSESFRVLF
;
A
#
# COMPACT_ATOMS: atom_id res chain seq x y z
N MET A 1 -14.01 -3.63 7.51
CA MET A 1 -15.15 -4.18 6.74
C MET A 1 -16.50 -3.84 7.37
N LEU A 2 -16.72 -4.09 8.66
CA LEU A 2 -17.99 -3.76 9.32
C LEU A 2 -18.38 -2.28 9.16
N SER A 3 -17.43 -1.36 9.30
CA SER A 3 -17.61 0.08 9.09
C SER A 3 -18.14 0.43 7.69
N LEU A 4 -17.60 -0.18 6.64
CA LEU A 4 -18.03 0.05 5.25
C LEU A 4 -19.45 -0.48 4.99
N ILE A 5 -19.81 -1.63 5.58
CA ILE A 5 -21.14 -2.21 5.46
C ILE A 5 -22.18 -1.32 6.15
N LEU A 6 -21.89 -0.84 7.36
CA LEU A 6 -22.76 0.08 8.09
C LEU A 6 -22.92 1.42 7.34
N PHE A 7 -21.83 1.95 6.76
CA PHE A 7 -21.86 3.16 5.95
C PHE A 7 -22.69 2.98 4.67
N SER A 8 -22.48 1.89 3.93
CA SER A 8 -23.25 1.53 2.74
C SER A 8 -24.76 1.46 3.04
N ARG A 9 -25.14 0.84 4.16
CA ARG A 9 -26.55 0.74 4.59
C ARG A 9 -27.14 2.09 4.99
N LYS A 10 -26.38 2.93 5.71
CA LYS A 10 -26.85 4.25 6.17
C LYS A 10 -27.07 5.24 5.03
N PHE A 11 -26.16 5.26 4.05
CA PHE A 11 -26.17 6.23 2.96
C PHE A 11 -26.71 5.68 1.62
N LYS A 12 -27.18 4.41 1.60
CA LYS A 12 -27.68 3.71 0.40
C LYS A 12 -26.69 3.73 -0.78
N VAL A 13 -25.40 3.77 -0.49
CA VAL A 13 -24.33 3.70 -1.49
C VAL A 13 -23.99 2.24 -1.75
N LYS A 14 -23.79 1.87 -3.03
CA LYS A 14 -23.38 0.52 -3.41
C LYS A 14 -22.05 0.16 -2.74
N LEU A 15 -22.02 -0.95 -2.01
CA LEU A 15 -20.82 -1.40 -1.29
C LEU A 15 -19.62 -1.57 -2.23
N TRP A 16 -19.83 -2.10 -3.43
CA TRP A 16 -18.80 -2.27 -4.46
C TRP A 16 -18.08 -0.97 -4.81
N PHE A 17 -18.83 0.13 -4.96
CA PHE A 17 -18.24 1.43 -5.22
C PHE A 17 -17.31 1.89 -4.08
N LEU A 18 -17.71 1.67 -2.82
CA LEU A 18 -16.88 2.01 -1.67
C LEU A 18 -15.62 1.14 -1.60
N LEU A 19 -15.74 -0.15 -1.93
CA LEU A 19 -14.61 -1.08 -1.96
C LEU A 19 -13.59 -0.67 -3.02
N ASP A 20 -14.02 -0.24 -4.20
CA ASP A 20 -13.12 0.23 -5.27
C ASP A 20 -12.31 1.45 -4.81
N GLN A 21 -12.94 2.41 -4.13
CA GLN A 21 -12.25 3.59 -3.59
C GLN A 21 -11.25 3.22 -2.48
N VAL A 22 -11.61 2.29 -1.60
CA VAL A 22 -10.71 1.80 -0.55
C VAL A 22 -9.54 1.03 -1.14
N ALA A 23 -9.78 0.23 -2.18
CA ALA A 23 -8.74 -0.54 -2.88
C ALA A 23 -7.64 0.36 -3.47
N LEU A 24 -7.97 1.60 -3.85
CA LEU A 24 -6.98 2.60 -4.26
C LEU A 24 -6.14 3.13 -3.09
N VAL A 25 -6.76 3.46 -1.96
CA VAL A 25 -6.07 4.14 -0.85
C VAL A 25 -5.23 3.17 0.00
N VAL A 26 -5.62 1.90 0.10
CA VAL A 26 -4.92 0.87 0.90
C VAL A 26 -3.44 0.66 0.50
N PRO A 27 -3.08 0.43 -0.77
CA PRO A 27 -1.68 0.24 -1.15
C PRO A 27 -0.82 1.49 -0.93
N LEU A 28 -1.41 2.68 -1.08
CA LEU A 28 -0.73 3.94 -0.74
C LEU A 28 -0.45 4.03 0.76
N ALA A 29 -1.45 3.72 1.60
CA ALA A 29 -1.25 3.66 3.05
C ALA A 29 -0.20 2.60 3.45
N GLY A 30 -0.22 1.43 2.79
CA GLY A 30 0.77 0.37 2.98
C GLY A 30 2.20 0.81 2.65
N THR A 31 2.39 1.64 1.63
CA THR A 31 3.69 2.24 1.28
C THR A 31 4.23 3.08 2.43
N PHE A 32 3.40 3.98 2.98
CA PHE A 32 3.81 4.84 4.09
C PHE A 32 4.07 4.07 5.38
N ILE A 33 3.26 3.04 5.68
CA ILE A 33 3.49 2.17 6.84
C ILE A 33 4.86 1.46 6.72
N ARG A 34 5.18 0.90 5.55
CA ARG A 34 6.47 0.22 5.33
C ARG A 34 7.65 1.17 5.37
N LEU A 35 7.49 2.39 4.89
CA LEU A 35 8.51 3.44 5.00
C LEU A 35 8.70 3.87 6.46
N GLY A 36 7.62 4.06 7.22
CA GLY A 36 7.67 4.37 8.65
C GLY A 36 8.39 3.28 9.46
N ASN A 37 8.06 2.01 9.20
CA ASN A 37 8.75 0.86 9.78
C ASN A 37 10.26 0.87 9.48
N LEU A 38 10.65 1.18 8.23
CA LEU A 38 12.05 1.32 7.83
C LEU A 38 12.76 2.45 8.59
N MET A 39 12.13 3.62 8.75
CA MET A 39 12.70 4.76 9.47
C MET A 39 12.81 4.51 10.98
N ASN A 40 11.86 3.77 11.55
CA ASN A 40 11.84 3.39 12.96
C ASN A 40 12.71 2.17 13.28
N SER A 41 13.33 1.54 12.28
CA SER A 41 14.08 0.28 12.45
C SER A 41 13.22 -0.89 12.97
N GLU A 42 11.91 -0.86 12.70
CA GLU A 42 10.96 -1.88 13.15
C GLU A 42 10.59 -2.81 11.98
N ILE A 43 10.55 -4.13 12.22
CA ILE A 43 10.30 -5.17 11.20
C ILE A 43 11.41 -5.17 10.13
N ILE A 44 12.61 -5.53 10.60
CA ILE A 44 13.79 -5.61 9.76
C ILE A 44 13.81 -6.96 9.01
N GLY A 45 14.17 -6.92 7.74
CA GLY A 45 14.27 -8.10 6.89
C GLY A 45 15.31 -9.13 7.36
N LYS A 46 15.46 -10.19 6.57
CA LYS A 46 16.48 -11.22 6.85
C LYS A 46 17.90 -10.62 6.75
N PRO A 47 18.87 -11.15 7.51
CA PRO A 47 20.29 -10.82 7.35
C PRO A 47 20.72 -11.02 5.90
N ALA A 48 21.52 -10.09 5.39
CA ALA A 48 21.89 -10.06 3.98
C ALA A 48 23.31 -9.55 3.80
N ASP A 49 24.14 -10.32 3.09
CA ASP A 49 25.53 -9.97 2.79
C ASP A 49 25.67 -9.24 1.43
N VAL A 50 24.70 -8.39 1.10
CA VAL A 50 24.68 -7.62 -0.16
C VAL A 50 25.12 -6.18 0.09
N SER A 51 25.78 -5.57 -0.91
CA SER A 51 26.37 -4.21 -0.78
C SER A 51 25.34 -3.08 -0.57
N TRP A 52 24.05 -3.34 -0.84
CA TRP A 52 22.95 -2.41 -0.58
C TRP A 52 22.14 -2.75 0.68
N ALA A 53 22.64 -3.66 1.53
CA ALA A 53 22.02 -3.95 2.81
C ALA A 53 22.08 -2.73 3.73
N PHE A 54 21.02 -2.51 4.50
CA PHE A 54 20.95 -1.40 5.44
C PHE A 54 21.37 -1.90 6.83
N VAL A 55 22.27 -1.15 7.46
CA VAL A 55 22.64 -1.38 8.87
C VAL A 55 21.70 -0.54 9.71
N PHE A 56 20.92 -1.19 10.56
CA PHE A 56 19.96 -0.53 11.42
C PHE A 56 20.62 -0.12 12.73
N ARG A 57 20.10 0.92 13.37
CA ARG A 57 20.74 1.52 14.56
C ARG A 57 20.85 0.53 15.73
N ASP A 58 19.85 -0.33 15.88
CA ASP A 58 19.72 -1.25 17.00
C ASP A 58 20.30 -2.65 16.71
N ASP A 59 20.62 -2.95 15.45
CA ASP A 59 21.14 -4.26 15.03
C ASP A 59 22.28 -4.01 14.03
N ASN A 60 23.54 -4.17 14.47
CA ASN A 60 24.76 -3.97 13.66
C ASN A 60 24.93 -5.01 12.53
N ILE A 61 23.86 -5.73 12.19
CA ILE A 61 23.83 -6.75 11.15
C ILE A 61 23.22 -6.13 9.88
N PRO A 62 23.91 -6.20 8.74
CA PRO A 62 23.35 -5.76 7.47
C PRO A 62 22.12 -6.63 7.12
N ARG A 63 20.99 -5.98 6.86
CA ARG A 63 19.73 -6.66 6.54
C ARG A 63 19.10 -6.09 5.27
N HIS A 64 18.27 -6.90 4.63
CA HIS A 64 17.48 -6.47 3.48
C HIS A 64 16.55 -5.29 3.87
N PRO A 65 16.67 -4.12 3.20
CA PRO A 65 15.84 -2.96 3.53
C PRO A 65 14.39 -3.18 3.09
N ALA A 66 13.41 -2.89 3.95
CA ALA A 66 11.98 -2.90 3.59
C ALA A 66 11.58 -1.90 2.47
N LEU A 67 12.55 -1.18 1.89
CA LEU A 67 12.37 -0.24 0.78
C LEU A 67 11.79 -0.92 -0.47
N TYR A 68 12.21 -2.15 -0.80
CA TYR A 68 11.61 -2.86 -1.95
C TYR A 68 10.14 -3.22 -1.70
N GLU A 69 9.75 -3.49 -0.44
CA GLU A 69 8.35 -3.73 -0.09
C GLU A 69 7.53 -2.44 -0.28
N ALA A 70 8.04 -1.31 0.22
CA ALA A 70 7.39 0.00 0.04
C ALA A 70 7.25 0.36 -1.44
N ILE A 71 8.29 0.15 -2.25
CA ILE A 71 8.24 0.37 -3.71
C ILE A 71 7.20 -0.57 -4.36
N ALA A 72 7.14 -1.85 -3.97
CA ALA A 72 6.15 -2.78 -4.49
C ALA A 72 4.71 -2.31 -4.19
N TYR A 73 4.43 -1.84 -2.96
CA TYR A 73 3.13 -1.26 -2.62
C TYR A 73 2.83 0.01 -3.43
N LEU A 74 3.82 0.85 -3.70
CA LEU A 74 3.67 2.05 -4.52
C LEU A 74 3.37 1.70 -5.99
N LEU A 75 4.01 0.66 -6.53
CA LEU A 75 3.73 0.16 -7.88
C LEU A 75 2.33 -0.42 -7.98
N ILE A 76 1.87 -1.17 -6.97
CA ILE A 76 0.50 -1.67 -6.90
C ILE A 76 -0.50 -0.49 -6.87
N PHE A 77 -0.22 0.54 -6.08
CA PHE A 77 -1.02 1.77 -6.08
C PHE A 77 -1.09 2.40 -7.48
N GLY A 78 0.05 2.56 -8.14
CA GLY A 78 0.11 3.10 -9.50
C GLY A 78 -0.70 2.27 -10.50
N PHE A 79 -0.59 0.93 -10.43
CA PHE A 79 -1.34 0.03 -11.27
C PHE A 79 -2.86 0.16 -11.07
N VAL A 80 -3.33 0.11 -9.81
CA VAL A 80 -4.76 0.25 -9.48
C VAL A 80 -5.27 1.64 -9.88
N TYR A 81 -4.49 2.69 -9.67
CA TYR A 81 -4.83 4.05 -10.09
C TYR A 81 -5.05 4.15 -11.61
N LEU A 82 -4.16 3.55 -12.40
CA LEU A 82 -4.28 3.54 -13.86
C LEU A 82 -5.50 2.73 -14.33
N MET A 83 -5.80 1.60 -13.68
CA MET A 83 -7.01 0.82 -13.96
C MET A 83 -8.28 1.62 -13.69
N MET A 84 -8.36 2.30 -12.55
CA MET A 84 -9.52 3.11 -12.19
C MET A 84 -9.71 4.29 -13.16
N LYS A 85 -8.63 4.97 -13.54
CA LYS A 85 -8.68 6.07 -14.53
C LYS A 85 -9.24 5.58 -15.88
N THR A 86 -8.87 4.37 -16.29
CA THR A 86 -9.38 3.74 -17.52
C THR A 86 -10.88 3.43 -17.41
N SER A 87 -11.32 2.88 -16.27
CA SER A 87 -12.73 2.55 -16.03
C SER A 87 -13.64 3.78 -15.98
N GLU A 88 -13.16 4.90 -15.43
CA GLU A 88 -13.91 6.16 -15.42
C GLU A 88 -14.07 6.71 -16.84
N SER A 89 -13.04 6.62 -17.69
CA SER A 89 -13.16 7.02 -19.10
C SER A 89 -14.19 6.18 -19.85
N PHE A 90 -14.27 4.87 -19.55
CA PHE A 90 -15.28 3.99 -20.13
C PHE A 90 -16.71 4.35 -19.68
N ARG A 91 -16.91 4.73 -18.41
CA ARG A 91 -18.22 5.16 -17.88
C ARG A 91 -18.73 6.50 -18.39
N VAL A 92 -17.87 7.34 -18.94
CA VAL A 92 -18.24 8.66 -19.49
C VAL A 92 -18.58 8.57 -20.99
N LEU A 93 -18.09 7.52 -21.66
CA LEU A 93 -18.30 7.27 -23.10
C LEU A 93 -19.58 6.48 -23.42
N PHE A 94 -20.25 5.88 -22.43
CA PHE A 94 -21.48 5.10 -22.55
C PHE A 94 -22.48 5.50 -21.47
#